data_AF-G4T117-F1
#
_entry.id   AF-G4T117-F1
#
_cell.length_a   1.000
_cell.length_b   1.000
_cell.length_c   1.000
_cell.angle_alpha   90.00
_cell.angle_beta   90.00
_cell.angle_gamma   90.00
#
_symmetry.space_group_name_H-M   'P 1'
#
loop_
_entity.id
_entity.type
_entity.pdbx_description
1 polymer ?
#
loop_
_entity_poly.entity_id
_entity_poly.type
_entity_poly.pdbx_seq_one_letter_code
_entity_poly.pdbx_strand_id
1 'polypeptide(L)'
;MYSDGCAATEAGIDSRQGWQAELRLGFAKNESRTVLRHRAHRGPLTVQRPFYPEGDVCHLYLLHPPGGVVAGDRLTIEVKAEHGSHALITTPAAGKFYRSEGDCASQSVTMTIEENAVLEWLPQETIVYEGARFTSETTIKIDTGSRFIAWEVIVLGRPASGEGFELGEALLNWRIVLGDQPIYLERLRLDAQAFAARWGLSRHSSCGTLFAYPASAEVLEIVRNVIGEAPGRGVTRIDDLLICRALDHRADKLRDFFNEVWTSIREATVGRKACMPRIWAT
;
A
#
# COMPACT_ATOMS: atom_id res chain seq x y z
N MET A 1 1.03 11.81 30.17
CA MET A 1 2.31 12.24 29.58
C MET A 1 2.27 11.86 28.11
N TYR A 2 1.91 12.81 27.26
CA TYR A 2 1.89 12.64 25.81
C TYR A 2 3.33 12.80 25.32
N SER A 3 3.90 11.74 24.75
CA SER A 3 5.18 11.81 24.06
C SER A 3 4.93 12.37 22.67
N ASP A 4 5.53 13.52 22.38
CA ASP A 4 5.50 14.15 21.06
C ASP A 4 6.04 13.19 19.99
N GLY A 5 5.29 13.12 18.88
CA GLY A 5 5.71 12.43 17.67
C GLY A 5 6.90 13.12 17.01
N CYS A 6 7.66 12.33 16.26
CA CYS A 6 8.89 12.70 15.55
C CYS A 6 8.73 14.01 14.74
N ALA A 7 9.20 15.13 15.29
CA ALA A 7 9.35 16.38 14.55
C ALA A 7 10.77 16.43 13.94
N ALA A 8 10.85 16.81 12.66
CA ALA A 8 12.10 16.97 11.94
C ALA A 8 12.87 18.20 12.44
N THR A 9 14.15 18.03 12.80
CA THR A 9 15.11 19.12 13.07
C THR A 9 16.08 19.28 11.90
N GLU A 10 16.31 20.53 11.47
CA GLU A 10 17.13 20.89 10.31
C GLU A 10 18.64 20.96 10.60
N ALA A 11 19.38 20.39 9.65
CA ALA A 11 20.65 20.82 9.04
C ALA A 11 21.92 21.01 9.90
N GLY A 12 22.62 19.88 10.11
CA GLY A 12 24.08 19.81 9.98
C GLY A 12 24.40 18.76 8.92
N ILE A 13 25.43 18.99 8.08
CA ILE A 13 25.88 18.02 7.07
C ILE A 13 26.48 16.82 7.82
N ASP A 14 25.66 15.83 8.15
CA ASP A 14 26.04 14.63 8.92
C ASP A 14 26.26 13.45 7.97
N SER A 15 27.38 12.76 8.14
CA SER A 15 27.75 11.51 7.46
C SER A 15 26.86 10.30 7.86
N ARG A 16 25.68 10.55 8.41
CA ARG A 16 24.64 9.60 8.85
C ARG A 16 23.35 9.68 8.03
N GLN A 17 23.35 10.34 6.88
CA GLN A 17 22.17 10.40 6.02
C GLN A 17 21.90 9.03 5.38
N GLY A 18 20.86 8.33 5.83
CA GLY A 18 20.37 7.13 5.17
C GLY A 18 19.95 7.41 3.73
N TRP A 19 19.86 6.35 2.92
CA TRP A 19 19.69 6.44 1.48
C TRP A 19 18.34 7.06 1.13
N GLN A 20 18.38 8.04 0.23
CA GLN A 20 17.19 8.70 -0.30
C GLN A 20 16.88 8.14 -1.68
N ALA A 21 15.72 7.51 -1.82
CA ALA A 21 15.20 7.03 -3.09
C ALA A 21 13.91 7.75 -3.43
N GLU A 22 13.80 8.24 -4.67
CA GLU A 22 12.61 8.94 -5.15
C GLU A 22 12.18 8.32 -6.48
N LEU A 23 10.88 8.18 -6.70
CA LEU A 23 10.29 7.70 -7.94
C LEU A 23 9.03 8.50 -8.26
N ARG A 24 9.03 9.20 -9.39
CA ARG A 24 7.87 9.92 -9.91
C ARG A 24 7.37 9.27 -11.20
N LEU A 25 6.10 8.89 -11.23
CA LEU A 25 5.46 8.20 -12.33
C LEU A 25 4.22 9.00 -12.80
N GLY A 26 4.09 9.18 -14.11
CA GLY A 26 2.92 9.79 -14.73
C GLY A 26 2.34 8.91 -15.82
N PHE A 27 1.07 8.55 -15.68
CA PHE A 27 0.33 7.70 -16.61
C PHE A 27 -0.65 8.54 -17.39
N ALA A 28 -0.64 8.43 -18.71
CA ALA A 28 -1.50 9.21 -19.59
C ALA A 28 -2.20 8.30 -20.60
N LYS A 29 -3.46 8.60 -20.92
CA LYS A 29 -4.16 7.93 -22.00
C LYS A 29 -3.74 8.54 -23.35
N ASN A 30 -3.33 7.70 -24.29
CA ASN A 30 -3.22 8.04 -25.70
C ASN A 30 -4.43 7.49 -26.48
N GLU A 31 -4.41 7.56 -27.81
CA GLU A 31 -5.53 7.11 -28.66
C GLU A 31 -5.98 5.66 -28.42
N SER A 32 -5.08 4.77 -27.97
CA SER A 32 -5.33 3.33 -27.88
C SER A 32 -5.21 2.75 -26.47
N ARG A 33 -4.41 3.35 -25.58
CA ARG A 33 -4.09 2.80 -24.26
C ARG A 33 -3.50 3.82 -23.31
N THR A 34 -3.41 3.45 -22.04
CA THR A 34 -2.61 4.17 -21.06
C THR A 34 -1.12 3.89 -21.26
N VAL A 35 -0.27 4.89 -21.14
CA VAL A 35 1.19 4.75 -21.22
C VAL A 35 1.85 5.41 -20.02
N LEU A 36 3.01 4.87 -19.60
CA LEU A 36 3.90 5.56 -18.68
C LEU A 36 4.57 6.73 -19.43
N ARG A 37 3.98 7.92 -19.31
CA ARG A 37 4.40 9.14 -20.00
C ARG A 37 5.55 9.84 -19.29
N HIS A 38 5.52 9.84 -17.96
CA HIS A 38 6.57 10.43 -17.13
C HIS A 38 7.19 9.39 -16.22
N ARG A 39 8.52 9.39 -16.14
CA ARG A 39 9.29 8.58 -15.20
C ARG A 39 10.56 9.35 -14.82
N ALA A 40 10.66 9.74 -13.56
CA ALA A 40 11.88 10.26 -12.96
C ALA A 40 12.21 9.42 -11.72
N HIS A 41 13.49 9.17 -11.48
CA HIS A 41 13.91 8.46 -10.27
C HIS A 41 15.25 8.96 -9.76
N ARG A 42 15.48 8.77 -8.46
CA ARG A 42 16.73 8.99 -7.76
C ARG A 42 16.97 7.78 -6.87
N GLY A 43 18.22 7.32 -6.80
CA GLY A 43 18.56 6.17 -5.98
C GLY A 43 17.95 4.86 -6.53
N PRO A 44 17.75 3.85 -5.65
CA PRO A 44 17.45 2.49 -6.09
C PRO A 44 16.03 2.26 -6.60
N LEU A 45 15.05 3.14 -6.34
CA LEU A 45 13.68 2.91 -6.79
C LEU A 45 13.59 3.01 -8.32
N THR A 46 13.04 1.98 -8.95
CA THR A 46 12.89 1.93 -10.40
C THR A 46 11.65 1.14 -10.79
N VAL A 47 11.38 1.03 -12.08
CA VAL A 47 10.24 0.29 -12.61
C VAL A 47 10.65 -0.56 -13.79
N GLN A 48 9.98 -1.69 -13.99
CA GLN A 48 10.12 -2.44 -15.24
C GLN A 48 9.46 -1.73 -16.42
N ARG A 49 9.71 -2.23 -17.63
CA ARG A 49 9.00 -1.77 -18.82
C ARG A 49 7.49 -2.00 -18.63
N PRO A 50 6.63 -1.00 -18.90
CA PRO A 50 5.19 -1.20 -18.88
C PRO A 50 4.75 -2.35 -19.79
N PHE A 51 3.73 -3.08 -19.35
CA PHE A 51 3.15 -4.19 -20.09
C PHE A 51 1.62 -4.16 -20.03
N TYR A 52 0.97 -4.91 -20.92
CA TYR A 52 -0.44 -4.69 -21.28
C TYR A 52 -1.21 -6.02 -21.41
N PRO A 53 -1.38 -6.77 -20.32
CA PRO A 53 -2.07 -8.06 -20.39
C PRO A 53 -3.56 -7.90 -20.68
N GLU A 54 -4.11 -6.71 -20.45
CA GLU A 54 -5.51 -6.34 -20.71
C GLU A 54 -5.69 -5.47 -21.97
N GLY A 55 -4.64 -5.30 -22.77
CA GLY A 55 -4.66 -4.45 -23.97
C GLY A 55 -4.38 -2.98 -23.69
N ASP A 56 -5.29 -2.27 -23.01
CA ASP A 56 -5.24 -0.80 -22.87
C ASP A 56 -4.90 -0.29 -21.44
N VAL A 57 -4.90 -1.18 -20.45
CA VAL A 57 -4.48 -0.89 -19.06
C VAL A 57 -2.97 -1.01 -18.93
N CYS A 58 -2.33 0.01 -18.35
CA CYS A 58 -0.88 0.02 -18.14
C CYS A 58 -0.52 -0.71 -16.84
N HIS A 59 0.00 -1.92 -16.95
CA HIS A 59 0.55 -2.63 -15.79
C HIS A 59 2.03 -2.27 -15.59
N LEU A 60 2.42 -2.05 -14.34
CA LEU A 60 3.78 -1.67 -13.98
C LEU A 60 4.26 -2.38 -12.73
N TYR A 61 5.49 -2.90 -12.78
CA TYR A 61 6.18 -3.43 -11.62
C TYR A 61 7.12 -2.38 -11.05
N LEU A 62 6.87 -1.96 -9.82
CA LEU A 62 7.76 -1.13 -9.03
C LEU A 62 8.81 -2.00 -8.34
N LEU A 63 10.07 -1.60 -8.46
CA LEU A 63 11.22 -2.33 -7.97
C LEU A 63 11.96 -1.51 -6.91
N HIS A 64 12.33 -2.19 -5.84
CA HIS A 64 13.36 -1.74 -4.90
C HIS A 64 14.47 -2.81 -4.89
N PRO A 65 15.47 -2.72 -5.78
CA PRO A 65 16.53 -3.72 -5.93
C PRO A 65 17.37 -4.01 -4.68
N PRO A 66 17.65 -3.04 -3.76
CA PRO A 66 18.37 -3.35 -2.52
C PRO A 66 17.66 -4.41 -1.68
N GLY A 67 18.44 -5.18 -0.92
CA GLY A 67 17.94 -6.31 -0.12
C GLY A 67 16.96 -5.93 1.00
N GLY A 68 16.76 -4.64 1.25
CA GLY A 68 15.76 -4.05 2.15
C GLY A 68 16.16 -2.63 2.53
N VAL A 69 15.42 -2.04 3.44
CA VAL A 69 15.50 -0.66 3.89
C VAL A 69 16.03 -0.64 5.33
N VAL A 70 17.02 0.20 5.61
CA VAL A 70 17.65 0.30 6.94
C VAL A 70 17.35 1.63 7.62
N ALA A 71 17.75 1.77 8.87
CA ALA A 71 17.56 2.98 9.66
C ALA A 71 18.07 4.24 8.92
N GLY A 72 17.24 5.28 8.87
CA GLY A 72 17.53 6.55 8.20
C GLY A 72 17.20 6.60 6.71
N ASP A 73 16.94 5.46 6.06
CA ASP A 73 16.54 5.43 4.65
C ASP A 73 15.14 6.03 4.44
N ARG A 74 14.94 6.62 3.26
CA ARG A 74 13.66 7.18 2.84
C ARG A 74 13.33 6.81 1.41
N LEU A 75 12.15 6.25 1.23
CA LEU A 75 11.56 5.94 -0.07
C LEU A 75 10.40 6.90 -0.33
N THR A 76 10.47 7.68 -1.41
CA THR A 76 9.39 8.59 -1.83
C THR A 76 8.87 8.16 -3.19
N ILE A 77 7.59 7.83 -3.27
CA ILE A 77 6.92 7.37 -4.48
C ILE A 77 5.77 8.32 -4.79
N GLU A 78 5.81 8.96 -5.94
CA GLU A 78 4.75 9.82 -6.45
C GLU A 78 4.17 9.19 -7.72
N VAL A 79 2.86 9.00 -7.74
CA VAL A 79 2.12 8.43 -8.86
C VAL A 79 1.04 9.40 -9.28
N LYS A 80 1.00 9.71 -10.57
CA LYS A 80 -0.05 10.52 -11.18
C LYS A 80 -0.76 9.72 -12.28
N ALA A 81 -2.04 9.45 -12.10
CA ALA A 81 -2.92 8.96 -13.15
C ALA A 81 -3.63 10.17 -13.78
N GLU A 82 -3.23 10.55 -15.00
CA GLU A 82 -3.82 11.67 -15.74
C GLU A 82 -5.23 11.31 -16.23
N HIS A 83 -6.01 12.33 -16.59
CA HIS A 83 -7.40 12.22 -17.04
C HIS A 83 -7.66 10.99 -17.93
N GLY A 84 -8.64 10.18 -17.54
CA GLY A 84 -9.09 9.00 -18.28
C GLY A 84 -8.08 7.86 -18.41
N SER A 85 -6.90 7.93 -17.77
CA SER A 85 -5.90 6.85 -17.77
C SER A 85 -6.31 5.70 -16.84
N HIS A 86 -5.76 4.52 -17.07
CA HIS A 86 -5.93 3.33 -16.23
C HIS A 86 -4.59 2.62 -16.06
N ALA A 87 -4.09 2.62 -14.82
CA ALA A 87 -2.84 1.94 -14.46
C ALA A 87 -3.02 0.99 -13.27
N LEU A 88 -2.31 -0.14 -13.32
CA LEU A 88 -2.16 -1.08 -12.22
C LEU A 88 -0.69 -1.16 -11.85
N ILE A 89 -0.38 -0.92 -10.58
CA ILE A 89 0.98 -0.95 -10.05
C ILE A 89 1.05 -2.01 -8.96
N THR A 90 2.05 -2.89 -9.06
CA THR A 90 2.36 -3.89 -8.05
C THR A 90 3.88 -3.99 -7.87
N THR A 91 4.33 -4.74 -6.87
CA THR A 91 5.74 -5.06 -6.67
C THR A 91 5.96 -6.56 -6.93
N PRO A 92 7.17 -6.98 -7.34
CA PRO A 92 7.44 -8.41 -7.56
C PRO A 92 7.73 -9.17 -6.27
N ALA A 93 8.09 -8.47 -5.20
CA ALA A 93 8.56 -9.07 -3.96
C ALA A 93 8.21 -8.17 -2.78
N ALA A 94 8.28 -8.78 -1.59
CA ALA A 94 8.05 -8.10 -0.34
C ALA A 94 9.07 -6.98 -0.08
N GLY A 95 8.59 -5.84 0.41
CA GLY A 95 9.44 -4.84 1.05
C GLY A 95 10.01 -5.40 2.36
N LYS A 96 11.25 -5.07 2.71
CA LYS A 96 11.88 -5.53 3.96
C LYS A 96 12.44 -4.33 4.69
N PHE A 97 11.99 -4.08 5.90
CA PHE A 97 12.50 -3.02 6.78
C PHE A 97 13.24 -3.68 7.94
N TYR A 98 14.55 -3.44 8.00
CA TYR A 98 15.45 -4.08 8.96
C TYR A 98 15.46 -3.36 10.31
N ARG A 99 16.03 -4.06 11.30
CA ARG A 99 16.26 -3.54 12.66
C ARG A 99 16.92 -2.15 12.62
N SER A 100 16.47 -1.28 13.51
CA SER A 100 17.05 0.05 13.72
C SER A 100 17.62 0.19 15.12
N GLU A 101 18.78 0.84 15.24
CA GLU A 101 19.39 1.23 16.51
C GLU A 101 19.22 2.74 16.81
N GLY A 102 18.17 3.36 16.27
CA GLY A 102 17.81 4.75 16.57
C GLY A 102 16.89 5.35 15.53
N ASP A 103 17.41 5.55 14.31
CA ASP A 103 16.73 6.29 13.24
C ASP A 103 15.58 5.51 12.60
N CYS A 104 14.52 6.20 12.19
CA CYS A 104 13.38 5.59 11.53
C CYS A 104 13.65 5.42 10.03
N ALA A 105 13.28 4.27 9.47
CA ALA A 105 13.15 4.10 8.04
C ALA A 105 11.75 4.58 7.59
N SER A 106 11.65 5.24 6.44
CA SER A 106 10.38 5.84 6.00
C SER A 106 10.03 5.51 4.56
N GLN A 107 8.73 5.32 4.31
CA GLN A 107 8.15 5.24 2.98
C GLN A 107 6.99 6.22 2.86
N SER A 108 7.00 7.06 1.82
CA SER A 108 5.89 7.93 1.46
C SER A 108 5.38 7.57 0.07
N VAL A 109 4.08 7.34 -0.05
CA VAL A 109 3.39 7.08 -1.32
C VAL A 109 2.32 8.14 -1.51
N THR A 110 2.44 8.96 -2.55
CA THR A 110 1.41 9.92 -2.94
C THR A 110 0.85 9.55 -4.30
N MET A 111 -0.45 9.27 -4.34
CA MET A 111 -1.19 8.95 -5.54
C MET A 111 -2.15 10.10 -5.86
N THR A 112 -2.05 10.67 -7.07
CA THR A 112 -2.99 11.66 -7.59
C THR A 112 -3.74 11.05 -8.76
N ILE A 113 -5.06 10.98 -8.65
CA ILE A 113 -5.94 10.35 -9.63
C ILE A 113 -6.87 11.43 -10.16
N GLU A 114 -6.59 11.88 -11.38
CA GLU A 114 -7.37 12.92 -12.04
C GLU A 114 -8.75 12.42 -12.49
N GLU A 115 -9.55 13.35 -13.00
CA GLU A 115 -10.92 13.10 -13.43
C GLU A 115 -11.03 11.88 -14.35
N ASN A 116 -11.98 10.99 -14.05
CA ASN A 116 -12.24 9.75 -14.79
C ASN A 116 -11.03 8.78 -14.92
N ALA A 117 -9.93 9.01 -14.20
CA ALA A 117 -8.78 8.12 -14.19
C ALA A 117 -8.97 6.96 -13.19
N VAL A 118 -8.27 5.87 -13.42
CA VAL A 118 -8.29 4.67 -12.59
C VAL A 118 -6.87 4.30 -12.17
N LEU A 119 -6.67 4.09 -10.87
CA LEU A 119 -5.41 3.58 -10.33
C LEU A 119 -5.64 2.38 -9.42
N GLU A 120 -4.93 1.28 -9.72
CA GLU A 120 -4.88 0.11 -8.85
C GLU A 120 -3.48 0.02 -8.23
N TRP A 121 -3.39 0.11 -6.89
CA TRP A 121 -2.13 0.06 -6.13
C TRP A 121 -2.10 -1.21 -5.27
N LEU A 122 -1.46 -2.25 -5.78
CA LEU A 122 -1.56 -3.61 -5.27
C LEU A 122 -0.16 -4.18 -4.97
N PRO A 123 0.66 -3.53 -4.11
CA PRO A 123 2.01 -4.02 -3.81
C PRO A 123 1.96 -5.37 -3.08
N GLN A 124 3.08 -6.10 -3.09
CA GLN A 124 3.29 -7.22 -2.18
C GLN A 124 3.42 -6.72 -0.73
N GLU A 125 3.48 -7.66 0.21
CA GLU A 125 3.60 -7.37 1.62
C GLU A 125 4.88 -6.59 1.99
N THR A 126 4.80 -5.79 3.06
CA THR A 126 5.96 -5.17 3.71
C THR A 126 6.28 -5.93 4.99
N ILE A 127 7.47 -6.52 5.07
CA ILE A 127 7.97 -7.23 6.24
C ILE A 127 8.78 -6.28 7.11
N VAL A 128 8.29 -6.03 8.33
CA VAL A 128 8.92 -5.19 9.35
C VAL A 128 9.60 -6.12 10.35
N TYR A 129 10.93 -6.12 10.36
CA TYR A 129 11.71 -7.06 11.18
C TYR A 129 11.64 -6.69 12.66
N GLU A 130 11.90 -7.68 13.53
CA GLU A 130 12.05 -7.47 14.98
C GLU A 130 13.04 -6.31 15.26
N GLY A 131 12.60 -5.34 16.05
CA GLY A 131 13.37 -4.14 16.39
C GLY A 131 13.47 -3.09 15.28
N ALA A 132 12.75 -3.23 14.17
CA ALA A 132 12.67 -2.18 13.15
C ALA A 132 11.83 -0.99 13.64
N ARG A 133 12.16 0.20 13.13
CA ARG A 133 11.36 1.42 13.30
C ARG A 133 10.99 1.93 11.92
N PHE A 134 9.71 1.84 11.59
CA PHE A 134 9.19 2.08 10.25
C PHE A 134 8.01 3.04 10.29
N THR A 135 8.01 4.03 9.39
CA THR A 135 6.84 4.87 9.11
C THR A 135 6.41 4.73 7.65
N SER A 136 5.15 4.36 7.44
CA SER A 136 4.46 4.41 6.15
C SER A 136 3.50 5.62 6.13
N GLU A 137 3.57 6.41 5.07
CA GLU A 137 2.63 7.50 4.80
C GLU A 137 2.05 7.31 3.40
N THR A 138 0.75 6.99 3.31
CA THR A 138 0.07 6.84 2.03
C THR A 138 -1.02 7.89 1.89
N THR A 139 -0.91 8.72 0.86
CA THR A 139 -1.91 9.73 0.49
C THR A 139 -2.51 9.42 -0.88
N ILE A 140 -3.82 9.31 -0.95
CA ILE A 140 -4.57 9.21 -2.22
C ILE A 140 -5.40 10.48 -2.40
N LYS A 141 -5.14 11.22 -3.47
CA LYS A 141 -5.91 12.38 -3.90
C LYS A 141 -6.73 11.98 -5.11
N ILE A 142 -8.04 12.12 -5.01
CA ILE A 142 -8.99 11.68 -6.02
C ILE A 142 -9.84 12.86 -6.49
N ASP A 143 -10.15 12.88 -7.79
CA ASP A 143 -11.02 13.86 -8.42
C ASP A 143 -12.34 13.23 -8.89
N THR A 144 -13.24 14.03 -9.44
CA THR A 144 -14.56 13.61 -9.90
C THR A 144 -14.48 12.44 -10.88
N GLY A 145 -15.30 11.40 -10.67
CA GLY A 145 -15.36 10.23 -11.54
C GLY A 145 -14.13 9.32 -11.50
N SER A 146 -13.10 9.67 -10.73
CA SER A 146 -11.92 8.83 -10.53
C SER A 146 -12.25 7.58 -9.72
N ARG A 147 -11.45 6.53 -9.92
CA ARG A 147 -11.66 5.23 -9.28
C ARG A 147 -10.33 4.67 -8.80
N PHE A 148 -10.34 3.96 -7.69
CA PHE A 148 -9.15 3.23 -7.24
C PHE A 148 -9.48 1.98 -6.45
N ILE A 149 -8.54 1.05 -6.49
CA ILE A 149 -8.43 -0.04 -5.52
C ILE A 149 -6.99 -0.07 -5.04
N ALA A 150 -6.79 0.06 -3.74
CA ALA A 150 -5.46 0.10 -3.14
C ALA A 150 -5.40 -0.79 -1.91
N TRP A 151 -4.27 -1.44 -1.66
CA TRP A 151 -4.05 -2.10 -0.38
C TRP A 151 -2.65 -1.87 0.17
N GLU A 152 -2.50 -2.17 1.44
CA GLU A 152 -1.22 -2.37 2.12
C GLU A 152 -1.33 -3.60 3.01
N VAL A 153 -0.36 -4.50 2.88
CA VAL A 153 -0.22 -5.70 3.70
C VAL A 153 1.08 -5.58 4.48
N ILE A 154 1.01 -5.65 5.80
CA ILE A 154 2.14 -5.59 6.71
C ILE A 154 2.33 -6.94 7.38
N VAL A 155 3.59 -7.37 7.47
CA VAL A 155 4.03 -8.53 8.24
C VAL A 155 4.96 -8.03 9.33
N LEU A 156 4.67 -8.39 10.58
CA LEU A 156 5.54 -8.10 11.72
C LEU A 156 6.38 -9.32 12.06
N GLY A 157 7.70 -9.13 12.13
CA GLY A 157 8.66 -10.19 12.38
C GLY A 157 8.93 -11.09 11.17
N ARG A 158 9.55 -12.23 11.45
CA ARG A 158 9.73 -13.33 10.49
C ARG A 158 9.17 -14.61 11.09
N PRO A 159 7.83 -14.78 11.09
CA PRO A 159 7.18 -15.92 11.74
C PRO A 159 7.65 -17.27 11.17
N ALA A 160 7.96 -17.33 9.86
CA ALA A 160 8.52 -18.53 9.22
C ALA A 160 9.91 -18.94 9.77
N SER A 161 10.64 -17.99 10.36
CA SER A 161 11.93 -18.21 11.02
C SER A 161 11.81 -18.27 12.55
N GLY A 162 10.60 -18.27 13.10
CA GLY A 162 10.34 -18.24 14.55
C GLY A 162 10.61 -16.89 15.23
N GLU A 163 10.81 -15.81 14.45
CA GLU A 163 11.04 -14.47 14.98
C GLU A 163 9.71 -13.70 15.08
N GLY A 164 9.40 -13.23 16.28
CA GLY A 164 8.18 -12.48 16.59
C GLY A 164 8.29 -10.98 16.32
N PHE A 165 7.56 -10.19 17.11
CA PHE A 165 7.64 -8.73 17.12
C PHE A 165 7.52 -8.20 18.56
N GLU A 166 8.55 -8.43 19.36
CA GLU A 166 8.63 -8.04 20.78
C GLU A 166 9.25 -6.66 21.01
N LEU A 167 9.92 -6.13 19.99
CA LEU A 167 10.60 -4.85 19.94
C LEU A 167 10.36 -4.20 18.56
N GLY A 168 10.39 -2.87 18.54
CA GLY A 168 10.20 -2.08 17.32
C GLY A 168 8.83 -1.43 17.24
N GLU A 169 8.60 -0.75 16.13
CA GLU A 169 7.39 0.04 15.87
C GLU A 169 7.18 0.21 14.36
N ALA A 170 5.96 -0.03 13.90
CA ALA A 170 5.47 0.40 12.61
C ALA A 170 4.35 1.43 12.79
N LEU A 171 4.50 2.59 12.18
CA LEU A 171 3.49 3.64 12.13
C LEU A 171 2.93 3.75 10.71
N LEU A 172 1.67 3.41 10.52
CA LEU A 172 0.99 3.44 9.23
C LEU A 172 0.00 4.59 9.21
N ASN A 173 0.16 5.51 8.26
CA ASN A 173 -0.70 6.67 8.12
C ASN A 173 -1.37 6.65 6.75
N TRP A 174 -2.70 6.73 6.75
CA TRP A 174 -3.50 6.81 5.53
C TRP A 174 -4.24 8.13 5.48
N ARG A 175 -4.22 8.77 4.30
CA ARG A 175 -5.00 9.96 4.00
C ARG A 175 -5.64 9.84 2.63
N ILE A 176 -6.96 9.91 2.56
CA ILE A 176 -7.71 9.91 1.30
C ILE A 176 -8.47 11.22 1.20
N VAL A 177 -8.29 11.94 0.08
CA VAL A 177 -8.80 13.29 -0.14
C VAL A 177 -9.55 13.35 -1.45
N LEU A 178 -10.83 13.74 -1.42
CA LEU A 178 -11.66 14.00 -2.60
C LEU A 178 -11.69 15.51 -2.87
N GLY A 179 -11.11 15.94 -3.99
CA GLY A 179 -10.81 17.36 -4.24
C GLY A 179 -9.92 17.90 -3.11
N ASP A 180 -10.44 18.84 -2.34
CA ASP A 180 -9.77 19.42 -1.16
C ASP A 180 -10.29 18.85 0.18
N GLN A 181 -11.25 17.93 0.16
CA GLN A 181 -11.90 17.40 1.37
C GLN A 181 -11.30 16.05 1.80
N PRO A 182 -10.74 15.93 3.02
CA PRO A 182 -10.36 14.63 3.57
C PRO A 182 -11.61 13.77 3.80
N ILE A 183 -11.68 12.61 3.16
CA ILE A 183 -12.76 11.62 3.35
C ILE A 183 -12.33 10.46 4.24
N TYR A 184 -11.02 10.27 4.44
CA TYR A 184 -10.49 9.26 5.35
C TYR A 184 -9.13 9.68 5.91
N LEU A 185 -8.97 9.49 7.22
CA LEU A 185 -7.73 9.71 7.95
C LEU A 185 -7.53 8.55 8.93
N GLU A 186 -6.36 7.91 8.87
CA GLU A 186 -5.97 6.90 9.84
C GLU A 186 -4.52 7.09 10.27
N ARG A 187 -4.28 6.81 11.54
CA ARG A 187 -2.97 6.62 12.13
C ARG A 187 -2.98 5.34 12.96
N LEU A 188 -2.34 4.30 12.45
CA LEU A 188 -2.23 3.00 13.10
C LEU A 188 -0.80 2.80 13.60
N ARG A 189 -0.65 2.60 14.91
CA ARG A 189 0.63 2.32 15.55
C ARG A 189 0.68 0.85 15.96
N LEU A 190 1.65 0.12 15.43
CA LEU A 190 1.89 -1.29 15.70
C LEU A 190 3.25 -1.43 16.39
N ASP A 191 3.23 -1.50 17.71
CA ASP A 191 4.38 -1.85 18.55
C ASP A 191 4.18 -3.24 19.18
N ALA A 192 5.10 -3.67 20.02
CA ALA A 192 5.03 -4.96 20.71
C ALA A 192 3.75 -5.15 21.54
N GLN A 193 3.23 -4.07 22.14
CA GLN A 193 1.99 -4.14 22.93
C GLN A 193 0.79 -4.35 21.99
N ALA A 194 0.69 -3.56 20.92
CA ALA A 194 -0.36 -3.70 19.93
C ALA A 194 -0.30 -5.08 19.24
N PHE A 195 0.89 -5.60 18.98
CA PHE A 195 1.06 -6.95 18.42
C PHE A 195 0.48 -8.03 19.34
N ALA A 196 0.78 -7.99 20.63
CA ALA A 196 0.34 -9.01 21.59
C ALA A 196 -1.13 -8.85 22.05
N ALA A 197 -1.65 -7.63 22.09
CA ALA A 197 -2.94 -7.33 22.69
C ALA A 197 -4.13 -7.77 21.82
N ARG A 198 -5.23 -8.16 22.48
CA ARG A 198 -6.49 -8.51 21.81
C ARG A 198 -7.14 -7.35 21.04
N TRP A 199 -6.93 -6.12 21.51
CA TRP A 199 -7.43 -4.91 20.83
C TRP A 199 -6.57 -4.52 19.63
N GLY A 200 -5.36 -5.08 19.52
CA GLY A 200 -4.47 -4.90 18.38
C GLY A 200 -4.52 -6.15 17.50
N LEU A 201 -3.36 -6.78 17.28
CA LEU A 201 -3.26 -7.90 16.33
C LEU A 201 -3.52 -9.27 16.96
N SER A 202 -3.62 -9.37 18.29
CA SER A 202 -3.81 -10.64 19.00
C SER A 202 -2.82 -11.73 18.55
N ARG A 203 -1.55 -11.36 18.31
CA ARG A 203 -0.45 -12.19 17.80
C ARG A 203 -0.60 -12.71 16.36
N HIS A 204 -1.51 -12.15 15.57
CA HIS A 204 -1.48 -12.33 14.12
C HIS A 204 -0.30 -11.52 13.56
N SER A 205 0.64 -12.21 12.91
CA SER A 205 1.86 -11.61 12.35
C SER A 205 1.61 -10.85 11.06
N SER A 206 0.41 -10.93 10.48
CA SER A 206 0.07 -10.23 9.25
C SER A 206 -1.25 -9.48 9.39
N CYS A 207 -1.26 -8.24 8.92
CA CYS A 207 -2.45 -7.39 8.86
C CYS A 207 -2.48 -6.62 7.56
N GLY A 208 -3.67 -6.26 7.09
CA GLY A 208 -3.77 -5.39 5.94
C GLY A 208 -5.09 -4.67 5.83
N THR A 209 -5.07 -3.64 4.99
CA THR A 209 -6.24 -2.83 4.68
C THR A 209 -6.33 -2.68 3.17
N LEU A 210 -7.51 -2.96 2.62
CA LEU A 210 -7.90 -2.70 1.25
C LEU A 210 -8.92 -1.56 1.22
N PHE A 211 -8.68 -0.59 0.36
CA PHE A 211 -9.58 0.49 0.04
C PHE A 211 -10.09 0.36 -1.40
N ALA A 212 -11.37 0.64 -1.62
CA ALA A 212 -11.93 0.75 -2.96
C ALA A 212 -12.89 1.94 -3.05
N TYR A 213 -12.82 2.67 -4.16
CA TYR A 213 -13.66 3.83 -4.45
C TYR A 213 -13.96 3.96 -5.95
N PRO A 214 -15.18 4.36 -6.34
CA PRO A 214 -16.37 4.41 -5.49
C PRO A 214 -16.86 2.99 -5.19
N ALA A 215 -17.51 2.82 -4.04
CA ALA A 215 -18.09 1.56 -3.62
C ALA A 215 -19.60 1.73 -3.43
N SER A 216 -20.38 0.89 -4.11
CA SER A 216 -21.83 0.82 -3.92
C SER A 216 -22.21 -0.11 -2.75
N ALA A 217 -23.50 -0.20 -2.44
CA ALA A 217 -24.03 -1.22 -1.53
C ALA A 217 -23.79 -2.65 -2.05
N GLU A 218 -23.88 -2.84 -3.37
CA GLU A 218 -23.58 -4.12 -4.00
C GLU A 218 -22.11 -4.53 -3.78
N VAL A 219 -21.16 -3.60 -3.97
CA VAL A 219 -19.73 -3.87 -3.71
C VAL A 219 -19.52 -4.31 -2.26
N LEU A 220 -20.17 -3.65 -1.30
CA LEU A 220 -20.09 -4.04 0.12
C LEU A 220 -20.61 -5.47 0.35
N GLU A 221 -21.75 -5.83 -0.23
CA GLU A 221 -22.33 -7.17 -0.09
C GLU A 221 -21.46 -8.26 -0.76
N ILE A 222 -20.84 -7.96 -1.91
CA ILE A 222 -19.87 -8.87 -2.54
C ILE A 222 -18.74 -9.19 -1.55
N VAL A 223 -18.15 -8.18 -0.90
CA VAL A 223 -17.05 -8.42 0.05
C VAL A 223 -17.52 -9.14 1.31
N ARG A 224 -18.73 -8.85 1.80
CA ARG A 224 -19.34 -9.60 2.93
C ARG A 224 -19.50 -11.08 2.60
N ASN A 225 -19.95 -11.40 1.38
CA ASN A 225 -20.07 -12.78 0.94
C ASN A 225 -18.71 -13.48 0.82
N VAL A 226 -17.67 -12.78 0.34
CA VAL A 226 -16.29 -13.30 0.32
C VAL A 226 -15.75 -13.54 1.73
N ILE A 227 -16.05 -12.66 2.69
CA ILE A 227 -15.65 -12.83 4.09
C ILE A 227 -16.39 -14.02 4.74
N GLY A 228 -17.70 -14.13 4.53
CA GLY A 228 -18.54 -15.12 5.19
C GLY A 228 -18.42 -15.04 6.71
N GLU A 229 -18.22 -16.18 7.36
CA GLU A 229 -18.02 -16.30 8.81
C GLU A 229 -16.53 -16.35 9.22
N ALA A 230 -15.61 -15.99 8.31
CA ALA A 230 -14.17 -16.09 8.58
C ALA A 230 -13.75 -15.08 9.66
N PRO A 231 -13.14 -15.53 10.78
CA PRO A 231 -12.70 -14.63 11.84
C PRO A 231 -11.55 -13.74 11.37
N GLY A 232 -11.38 -12.60 12.04
CA GLY A 232 -10.25 -11.70 11.78
C GLY A 232 -10.37 -10.90 10.48
N ARG A 233 -11.53 -10.91 9.82
CA ARG A 233 -11.82 -10.17 8.59
C ARG A 233 -13.03 -9.28 8.80
N GLY A 234 -13.05 -8.12 8.17
CA GLY A 234 -14.17 -7.19 8.27
C GLY A 234 -14.21 -6.23 7.09
N VAL A 235 -15.42 -5.75 6.77
CA VAL A 235 -15.62 -4.74 5.74
C VAL A 235 -16.67 -3.73 6.18
N THR A 236 -16.36 -2.47 5.95
CA THR A 236 -17.25 -1.34 6.20
C THR A 236 -17.26 -0.45 4.96
N ARG A 237 -18.36 0.25 4.75
CA ARG A 237 -18.46 1.33 3.78
C ARG A 237 -18.75 2.64 4.51
N ILE A 238 -17.97 3.67 4.23
CA ILE A 238 -18.20 5.05 4.70
C ILE A 238 -18.48 5.87 3.45
N ASP A 239 -19.72 6.34 3.30
CA ASP A 239 -20.21 6.95 2.06
C ASP A 239 -19.91 6.04 0.85
N ASP A 240 -19.02 6.47 -0.05
CA ASP A 240 -18.59 5.73 -1.23
C ASP A 240 -17.20 5.06 -1.09
N LEU A 241 -16.60 5.09 0.10
CA LEU A 241 -15.31 4.44 0.37
C LEU A 241 -15.54 3.09 1.05
N LEU A 242 -15.12 2.00 0.40
CA LEU A 242 -15.03 0.68 1.02
C LEU A 242 -13.71 0.55 1.76
N ILE A 243 -13.77 0.00 2.97
CA ILE A 243 -12.61 -0.32 3.82
C ILE A 243 -12.75 -1.77 4.23
N CYS A 244 -11.89 -2.64 3.72
CA CYS A 244 -11.80 -4.04 4.10
C CYS A 244 -10.49 -4.28 4.87
N ARG A 245 -10.58 -4.94 6.02
CA ARG A 245 -9.43 -5.25 6.87
C ARG A 245 -9.38 -6.73 7.16
N ALA A 246 -8.18 -7.24 7.29
CA ALA A 246 -7.97 -8.62 7.69
C ALA A 246 -6.67 -8.81 8.46
N LEU A 247 -6.69 -9.80 9.35
CA LEU A 247 -5.56 -10.31 10.11
C LEU A 247 -5.36 -11.78 9.79
N ASP A 248 -4.11 -12.23 9.73
CA ASP A 248 -3.76 -13.65 9.58
C ASP A 248 -2.39 -13.91 10.24
N HIS A 249 -2.11 -15.17 10.58
CA HIS A 249 -0.76 -15.59 10.95
C HIS A 249 0.16 -15.74 9.72
N ARG A 250 -0.42 -15.68 8.52
CA ARG A 250 0.25 -15.95 7.25
C ARG A 250 -0.03 -14.87 6.22
N ALA A 251 1.03 -14.22 5.75
CA ALA A 251 0.96 -13.19 4.73
C ALA A 251 0.38 -13.71 3.40
N ASP A 252 0.69 -14.95 3.03
CA ASP A 252 0.17 -15.57 1.81
C ASP A 252 -1.34 -15.79 1.88
N LYS A 253 -1.88 -16.19 3.04
CA LYS A 253 -3.34 -16.32 3.25
C LYS A 253 -4.07 -14.99 3.24
N LEU A 254 -3.45 -13.97 3.82
CA LEU A 254 -3.97 -12.62 3.78
C LEU A 254 -3.98 -12.05 2.36
N ARG A 255 -2.94 -12.33 1.57
CA ARG A 255 -2.87 -11.97 0.15
C ARG A 255 -3.88 -12.73 -0.69
N ASP A 256 -4.04 -14.03 -0.51
CA ASP A 256 -5.05 -14.83 -1.19
C ASP A 256 -6.45 -14.21 -0.98
N PHE A 257 -6.75 -13.83 0.27
CA PHE A 257 -7.99 -13.14 0.61
C PHE A 257 -8.14 -11.79 -0.11
N PHE A 258 -7.13 -10.91 -0.07
CA PHE A 258 -7.25 -9.62 -0.76
C PHE A 258 -7.31 -9.76 -2.29
N ASN A 259 -6.64 -10.77 -2.86
CA ASN A 259 -6.75 -11.11 -4.27
C ASN A 259 -8.18 -11.53 -4.63
N GLU A 260 -8.83 -12.33 -3.79
CA GLU A 260 -10.24 -12.74 -3.96
C GLU A 260 -11.20 -11.55 -3.84
N VAL A 261 -11.00 -10.69 -2.83
CA VAL A 261 -11.79 -9.46 -2.65
C VAL A 261 -11.64 -8.56 -3.88
N TRP A 262 -10.41 -8.26 -4.28
CA TRP A 262 -10.13 -7.44 -5.47
C TRP A 262 -10.78 -8.04 -6.72
N THR A 263 -10.56 -9.34 -6.97
CA THR A 263 -11.14 -10.04 -8.12
C THR A 263 -12.66 -9.91 -8.16
N SER A 264 -13.31 -10.04 -7.00
CA SER A 264 -14.77 -10.02 -6.89
C SER A 264 -15.36 -8.62 -7.10
N ILE A 265 -14.66 -7.56 -6.69
CA ILE A 265 -15.18 -6.18 -6.78
C ILE A 265 -14.70 -5.42 -8.01
N ARG A 266 -13.63 -5.87 -8.69
CA ARG A 266 -12.97 -5.10 -9.75
C ARG A 266 -13.92 -4.69 -10.87
N GLU A 267 -14.80 -5.59 -11.33
CA GLU A 267 -15.74 -5.27 -12.40
C GLU A 267 -16.76 -4.22 -11.96
N ALA A 268 -17.31 -4.35 -10.76
CA ALA A 268 -18.27 -3.40 -10.20
C ALA A 268 -17.64 -2.04 -9.85
N THR A 269 -16.38 -2.00 -9.40
CA THR A 269 -15.69 -0.76 -9.01
C THR A 269 -15.04 -0.07 -10.20
N VAL A 270 -14.18 -0.76 -10.96
CA VAL A 270 -13.37 -0.15 -12.04
C VAL A 270 -13.82 -0.53 -13.45
N GLY A 271 -14.92 -1.29 -13.59
CA GLY A 271 -15.52 -1.61 -14.89
C GLY A 271 -14.76 -2.65 -15.69
N ARG A 272 -13.91 -3.47 -15.06
CA ARG A 272 -13.09 -4.49 -15.73
C ARG A 272 -13.00 -5.79 -14.95
N LYS A 273 -13.05 -6.91 -15.67
CA LYS A 273 -12.76 -8.24 -15.11
C LYS A 273 -11.32 -8.32 -14.65
N ALA A 274 -11.04 -9.05 -13.58
CA ALA A 274 -9.69 -9.20 -13.06
C ALA A 274 -8.74 -9.86 -14.05
N CYS A 275 -7.54 -9.30 -14.16
CA CYS A 275 -6.41 -9.89 -14.86
C CYS A 275 -5.24 -10.00 -13.88
N MET A 276 -5.04 -11.19 -13.31
CA MET A 276 -4.03 -11.41 -12.26
C MET A 276 -2.63 -11.02 -12.75
N PRO A 277 -1.90 -10.16 -12.02
CA PRO A 277 -0.50 -9.89 -12.29
C PRO A 277 0.32 -11.19 -12.28
N ARG A 278 1.00 -11.50 -13.39
CA ARG A 278 1.77 -12.75 -13.55
C ARG A 278 2.81 -12.96 -12.45
N ILE A 279 3.38 -11.87 -11.94
CA ILE A 279 4.39 -11.89 -10.88
C ILE A 279 3.85 -12.36 -9.52
N TRP A 280 2.54 -12.52 -9.36
CA TRP A 280 1.97 -13.10 -8.13
C TRP A 280 2.01 -14.62 -8.13
N ALA A 281 2.25 -15.24 -9.29
CA ALA A 281 2.37 -16.69 -9.44
C ALA A 281 3.82 -17.20 -9.34
N THR A 282 4.78 -16.33 -9.04
CA THR A 282 6.20 -16.65 -8.86
C THR A 282 6.58 -16.67 -7.39
#